data_AF-A0A257SPF9-F1
#
_entry.id   AF-A0A257SPF9-F1
#
_cell.length_a   1.000
_cell.length_b   1.000
_cell.length_c   1.000
_cell.angle_alpha   90.00
_cell.angle_beta   90.00
_cell.angle_gamma   90.00
#
_symmetry.space_group_name_H-M   'P 1'
#
loop_
_entity.id
_entity.type
_entity.pdbx_description
1 polymer ?
#
loop_
_entity_poly.entity_id
_entity_poly.type
_entity_poly.pdbx_seq_one_letter_code
_entity_poly.pdbx_strand_id
1 'polypeptide(L)'
;MAEYHLHAKTHSRGAGKGAGGHVRYILREGAYAQKTVEQVNGAVIERVRINRSSEVLYAESGHLPVWAQTPADYWDAADQYERANGTVYREIEFALPKELSDNENI
;
A
#
# COMPACT_ATOMS: atom_id res chain seq x y z
N MET A 1 0.60 -29.12 7.04
CA MET A 1 -0.45 -28.14 7.34
C MET A 1 0.05 -26.81 6.81
N ALA A 2 -0.74 -26.09 6.03
CA ALA A 2 -0.35 -24.75 5.61
C ALA A 2 -0.52 -23.79 6.79
N GLU A 3 0.46 -22.91 6.99
CA GLU A 3 0.41 -21.84 7.99
C GLU A 3 0.34 -20.51 7.26
N TYR A 4 -0.64 -19.67 7.62
CA TYR A 4 -0.79 -18.33 7.08
C TYR A 4 -0.52 -17.33 8.20
N HIS A 5 0.52 -16.53 8.02
CA HIS A 5 0.89 -15.51 8.99
C HIS A 5 -0.10 -14.36 8.94
N LEU A 6 -0.59 -13.93 10.09
CA LEU A 6 -1.29 -12.67 10.31
C LEU A 6 -0.49 -11.77 11.26
N HIS A 7 -0.34 -10.52 10.90
CA HIS A 7 0.31 -9.49 11.70
C HIS A 7 -0.60 -8.25 11.79
N ALA A 8 -0.76 -7.73 13.01
CA ALA A 8 -1.58 -6.54 13.25
C ALA A 8 -0.76 -5.47 13.99
N LYS A 9 -0.81 -4.24 13.51
CA LYS A 9 -0.06 -3.12 14.08
C LYS A 9 -0.87 -1.83 14.06
N THR A 10 -0.52 -0.93 14.97
CA THR A 10 -1.18 0.38 15.11
C THR A 10 -0.21 1.46 14.68
N HIS A 11 -0.67 2.38 13.82
CA HIS A 11 0.11 3.51 13.37
C HIS A 11 -0.40 4.79 14.01
N SER A 12 0.49 5.47 14.74
CA SER A 12 0.23 6.78 15.31
C SER A 12 0.91 7.88 14.50
N ARG A 13 0.34 9.08 14.52
CA ARG A 13 0.81 10.22 13.73
C ARG A 13 2.27 10.59 14.06
N GLY A 14 2.63 10.54 15.35
CA GLY A 14 3.97 10.85 15.84
C GLY A 14 5.07 9.85 15.45
N ALA A 15 4.72 8.67 14.89
CA ALA A 15 5.69 7.63 14.55
C ALA A 15 6.41 7.85 13.19
N GLY A 16 6.19 8.99 12.53
CA GLY A 16 6.93 9.40 11.33
C GLY A 16 6.59 8.64 10.04
N LYS A 17 5.54 7.81 10.06
CA LYS A 17 5.02 7.11 8.87
C LYS A 17 3.63 7.65 8.54
N GLY A 18 3.56 8.66 7.68
CA GLY A 18 2.28 9.25 7.25
C GLY A 18 1.41 8.19 6.57
N ALA A 19 0.13 8.12 6.96
CA ALA A 19 -0.86 7.25 6.35
C ALA A 19 -1.07 7.55 4.87
N GLY A 20 -1.01 8.82 4.46
CA GLY A 20 -1.11 9.23 3.06
C GLY A 20 0.04 8.69 2.20
N GLY A 21 1.26 8.67 2.75
CA GLY A 21 2.40 8.01 2.10
C GLY A 21 2.24 6.50 2.04
N HIS A 22 1.71 5.90 3.10
CA HIS A 22 1.52 4.45 3.20
C HIS A 22 0.47 3.92 2.22
N VAL A 23 -0.71 4.56 2.12
CA VAL A 23 -1.75 4.15 1.16
C VAL A 23 -1.23 4.22 -0.28
N ARG A 24 -0.49 5.28 -0.63
CA ARG A 24 0.12 5.42 -1.96
C ARG A 24 1.19 4.37 -2.21
N TYR A 25 1.92 3.97 -1.17
CA TYR A 25 2.87 2.88 -1.28
C TYR A 25 2.16 1.57 -1.59
N ILE A 26 1.19 1.13 -0.76
CA ILE A 26 0.52 -0.17 -0.93
C ILE A 26 -0.25 -0.26 -2.25
N LEU A 27 -0.88 0.83 -2.70
CA LEU A 27 -1.63 0.89 -3.96
C LEU A 27 -0.74 1.14 -5.20
N ARG A 28 0.57 1.37 -5.01
CA ARG A 28 1.51 1.76 -6.08
C ARG A 28 1.01 2.97 -6.86
N GLU A 29 0.61 4.00 -6.13
CA GLU A 29 0.13 5.26 -6.68
C GLU A 29 1.17 6.38 -6.55
N GLY A 30 1.01 7.44 -7.35
CA GLY A 30 1.87 8.63 -7.30
C GLY A 30 3.36 8.29 -7.47
N ALA A 31 4.18 8.69 -6.49
CA ALA A 31 5.62 8.45 -6.50
C ALA A 31 6.00 6.95 -6.49
N TYR A 32 5.08 6.06 -6.12
CA TYR A 32 5.32 4.61 -6.03
C TYR A 32 4.83 3.83 -7.25
N ALA A 33 4.22 4.50 -8.23
CA ALA A 33 3.72 3.86 -9.45
C ALA A 33 4.81 3.30 -10.35
N GLN A 34 6.03 3.83 -10.24
CA GLN A 34 7.18 3.40 -11.02
C GLN A 34 8.39 3.16 -10.12
N LYS A 35 9.27 2.24 -10.52
CA LYS A 35 10.61 2.11 -9.94
C LYS A 35 11.66 2.02 -11.03
N THR A 36 12.83 2.57 -10.75
CA THR A 36 14.01 2.34 -11.58
C THR A 36 14.60 1.00 -11.20
N VAL A 37 14.80 0.12 -12.18
CA VAL A 37 15.47 -1.18 -12.03
C VAL A 37 16.62 -1.27 -13.00
N GLU A 38 17.62 -2.07 -12.63
CA GLU A 38 18.70 -2.45 -13.53
C GLU A 38 18.26 -3.69 -14.31
N GLN A 39 18.21 -3.59 -15.63
CA GLN A 39 17.90 -4.69 -16.54
C GLN A 39 19.16 -5.07 -17.32
N VAL A 40 19.41 -6.38 -17.39
CA VAL A 40 20.53 -6.93 -18.16
C VAL A 40 20.04 -7.27 -19.56
N ASN A 41 20.61 -6.62 -20.57
CA ASN A 41 20.36 -6.91 -21.98
C ASN A 41 21.67 -7.35 -22.64
N GLY A 42 21.89 -8.67 -22.68
CA GLY A 42 23.17 -9.24 -23.11
C GLY A 42 24.30 -8.85 -22.16
N ALA A 43 25.27 -8.08 -22.67
CA ALA A 43 26.43 -7.59 -21.89
C ALA A 43 26.24 -6.18 -21.33
N VAL A 44 25.07 -5.55 -21.51
CA VAL A 44 24.78 -4.17 -21.08
C VAL A 44 23.83 -4.17 -19.87
N ILE A 45 24.12 -3.34 -18.87
CA ILE A 45 23.23 -3.06 -17.74
C ILE A 45 22.60 -1.68 -17.98
N GLU A 46 21.27 -1.65 -18.11
CA GLU A 46 20.51 -0.43 -18.34
C GLU A 46 19.60 -0.11 -17.16
N ARG A 47 19.48 1.17 -16.82
CA ARG A 47 18.54 1.67 -15.79
C ARG A 47 17.24 2.07 -16.44
N VAL A 48 16.21 1.25 -16.25
CA VAL A 48 14.90 1.43 -16.87
C VAL A 48 13.85 1.70 -15.79
N ARG A 49 12.91 2.62 -16.08
CA ARG A 49 11.72 2.80 -15.24
C ARG A 49 10.65 1.79 -15.65
N ILE A 50 10.20 0.99 -14.69
CA ILE A 50 9.10 0.05 -14.87
C ILE A 50 7.89 0.48 -14.07
N ASN A 51 6.70 0.21 -14.61
CA ASN A 51 5.44 0.38 -13.92
C ASN A 51 5.25 -0.75 -12.88
N ARG A 52 4.74 -0.42 -11.70
CA ARG A 52 4.53 -1.35 -10.58
C ARG A 52 3.07 -1.72 -10.34
N SER A 53 2.14 -1.24 -11.17
CA SER A 53 0.71 -1.54 -11.05
C SER A 53 0.41 -3.04 -11.01
N SER A 54 1.19 -3.87 -11.71
CA SER A 54 1.06 -5.33 -11.67
C SER A 54 1.41 -5.97 -10.32
N GLU A 55 2.02 -5.23 -9.39
CA GLU A 55 2.25 -5.70 -8.02
C GLU A 55 0.97 -5.61 -7.15
N VAL A 56 -0.08 -4.94 -7.63
CA VAL A 56 -1.38 -4.80 -6.95
C VAL A 56 -2.43 -5.52 -7.77
N LEU A 57 -2.82 -6.72 -7.32
CA LEU A 57 -3.84 -7.51 -8.02
C LEU A 57 -5.25 -6.96 -7.80
N TYR A 58 -5.49 -6.44 -6.59
CA TYR A 58 -6.78 -5.89 -6.19
C TYR A 58 -6.60 -4.82 -5.12
N ALA A 59 -7.49 -3.83 -5.16
CA ALA A 59 -7.59 -2.81 -4.14
C ALA A 59 -9.02 -2.27 -4.10
N GLU A 60 -9.53 -2.07 -2.90
CA GLU A 60 -10.80 -1.38 -2.69
C GLU A 60 -10.71 -0.44 -1.49
N SER A 61 -11.66 0.47 -1.40
CA SER A 61 -11.84 1.36 -0.26
C SER A 61 -13.32 1.64 -0.10
N GLY A 62 -13.79 1.66 1.14
CA GLY A 62 -15.20 1.86 1.47
C GLY A 62 -15.37 2.82 2.64
N HIS A 63 -16.63 3.17 2.94
CA HIS A 63 -17.00 4.05 4.05
C HIS A 63 -16.29 5.42 4.05
N LEU A 64 -15.88 5.90 2.86
CA LEU A 64 -15.25 7.20 2.74
C LEU A 64 -16.30 8.31 2.97
N PRO A 65 -15.95 9.37 3.71
CA PRO A 65 -16.82 10.51 3.87
C PRO A 65 -16.98 11.26 2.54
N VAL A 66 -18.10 11.96 2.36
CA VAL A 66 -18.48 12.64 1.10
C VAL A 66 -17.44 13.64 0.57
N TRP A 67 -16.60 14.19 1.44
CA TRP A 67 -15.55 15.14 1.03
C TRP A 67 -14.34 14.46 0.39
N ALA A 68 -14.08 13.18 0.68
CA ALA A 68 -12.96 12.45 0.11
C ALA A 68 -13.30 11.99 -1.32
N GLN A 69 -12.58 12.52 -2.31
CA GLN A 69 -12.76 12.14 -3.71
C GLN A 69 -11.98 10.86 -4.03
N THR A 70 -10.86 10.66 -3.33
CA THR A 70 -10.03 9.47 -3.39
C THR A 70 -9.76 8.93 -1.99
N PRO A 71 -9.42 7.64 -1.84
CA PRO A 71 -9.01 7.09 -0.55
C PRO A 71 -7.82 7.85 0.05
N ALA A 72 -6.91 8.32 -0.79
CA ALA A 72 -5.73 9.05 -0.34
C ALA A 72 -6.07 10.40 0.32
N ASP A 73 -7.15 11.07 -0.12
CA ASP A 73 -7.61 12.31 0.52
C ASP A 73 -7.96 12.08 2.00
N TYR A 74 -8.57 10.93 2.30
CA TYR A 74 -8.90 10.56 3.68
C TYR A 74 -7.64 10.40 4.54
N TRP A 75 -6.64 9.70 4.01
CA TRP A 75 -5.40 9.43 4.73
C TRP A 75 -4.50 10.67 4.87
N ASP A 76 -4.45 11.52 3.86
CA ASP A 76 -3.76 12.81 3.92
C ASP A 76 -4.42 13.72 4.97
N ALA A 77 -5.75 13.75 5.05
CA ALA A 77 -6.48 14.48 6.09
C ALA A 77 -6.22 13.89 7.48
N ALA A 78 -6.15 12.57 7.62
CA ALA A 78 -5.83 11.93 8.88
C ALA A 78 -4.42 12.29 9.37
N ASP A 79 -3.43 12.34 8.46
CA ASP A 79 -2.07 12.82 8.79
C ASP A 79 -2.05 14.30 9.20
N GLN A 80 -2.88 15.13 8.58
CA GLN A 80 -2.93 16.57 8.84
C GLN A 80 -3.64 16.91 10.16
N TYR A 81 -4.78 16.27 10.43
CA TYR A 81 -5.72 16.70 11.47
C TYR A 81 -5.77 15.81 12.71
N GLU A 82 -5.24 14.58 12.66
CA GLU A 82 -5.15 13.74 13.86
C GLU A 82 -4.17 14.34 14.88
N ARG A 83 -4.40 14.08 16.18
CA ARG A 83 -3.51 14.61 17.23
C ARG A 83 -2.13 13.94 17.17
N ALA A 84 -1.09 14.58 17.73
CA ALA A 84 0.29 14.08 17.70
C ALA A 84 0.44 12.60 18.13
N ASN A 85 -0.24 12.19 19.19
CA ASN A 85 -0.24 10.81 19.71
C ASN A 85 -1.54 10.04 19.37
N GLY A 86 -2.27 10.51 18.35
CA GLY A 86 -3.48 9.86 17.86
C GLY A 86 -3.15 8.70 16.94
N THR A 87 -4.03 7.69 16.95
CA THR A 87 -3.96 6.56 16.03
C THR A 87 -4.56 6.98 14.69
N VAL A 88 -3.77 6.92 13.63
CA VAL A 88 -4.21 7.28 12.28
C VAL A 88 -4.88 6.08 11.61
N TYR A 89 -4.29 4.88 11.77
CA TYR A 89 -4.87 3.63 11.27
C TYR A 89 -4.37 2.41 12.05
N ARG A 90 -5.04 1.29 11.82
CA ARG A 90 -4.59 -0.05 12.18
C ARG A 90 -4.35 -0.81 10.88
N GLU A 91 -3.21 -1.46 10.79
CA GLU A 91 -2.84 -2.28 9.63
C GLU A 91 -2.90 -3.74 10.00
N ILE A 92 -3.53 -4.52 9.12
CA ILE A 92 -3.59 -5.97 9.19
C ILE A 92 -2.94 -6.48 7.91
N GLU A 93 -1.83 -7.21 8.07
CA GLU A 93 -1.12 -7.90 7.00
C GLU A 93 -1.34 -9.39 7.20
N PHE A 94 -1.82 -10.10 6.17
CA PHE A 94 -1.98 -11.54 6.23
C PHE A 94 -1.57 -12.21 4.94
N ALA A 95 -1.02 -13.42 5.05
CA ALA A 95 -0.66 -14.24 3.91
C ALA A 95 -1.93 -14.87 3.30
N LEU A 96 -2.08 -14.73 1.99
CA LEU A 96 -3.16 -15.38 1.24
C LEU A 96 -2.79 -16.84 0.89
N PRO A 97 -3.75 -17.78 0.93
CA PRO A 97 -3.55 -19.15 0.44
C PRO A 97 -3.14 -19.21 -1.04
N LYS A 98 -2.00 -19.84 -1.32
CA LYS A 98 -1.49 -19.99 -2.69
C LYS A 98 -2.20 -21.11 -3.47
N GLU A 99 -2.86 -22.02 -2.75
CA GLU A 99 -3.70 -23.07 -3.35
C GLU A 99 -5.02 -22.54 -3.93
N LEU A 100 -5.44 -21.34 -3.53
CA LEU A 100 -6.62 -20.67 -4.08
C LEU A 100 -6.25 -19.84 -5.31
N SER A 101 -7.19 -19.70 -6.23
CA SER A 101 -7.06 -18.76 -7.35
C SER A 101 -7.14 -17.31 -6.87
N ASP A 102 -6.63 -16.38 -7.67
CA ASP A 102 -6.72 -14.94 -7.34
C ASP A 102 -8.17 -14.50 -7.09
N ASN A 103 -9.14 -15.02 -7.85
CA ASN A 103 -10.57 -14.72 -7.69
C ASN A 103 -11.21 -15.29 -6.41
N GLU A 104 -10.62 -16.33 -5.81
CA GLU A 104 -11.09 -16.88 -4.53
C GLU A 104 -10.44 -16.18 -3.34
N ASN A 105 -9.25 -15.59 -3.56
CA ASN A 105 -8.51 -14.81 -2.57
C ASN A 105 -9.00 -13.35 -2.47
N ILE A 106 -9.63 -12.84 -3.52
CA ILE A 106 -10.18 -11.46 -3.62
C ILE A 106 -11.68 -11.50 -3.32
#